data_AF-A0A934B8M7-F1
#
_entry.id   AF-A0A934B8M7-F1
#
_cell.length_a   1.000
_cell.length_b   1.000
_cell.length_c   1.000
_cell.angle_alpha   90.00
_cell.angle_beta   90.00
_cell.angle_gamma   90.00
#
_symmetry.space_group_name_H-M   'P 1'
#
loop_
_entity.id
_entity.type
_entity.pdbx_description
1 polymer ?
#
loop_
_entity_poly.entity_id
_entity_poly.type
_entity_poly.pdbx_seq_one_letter_code
_entity_poly.pdbx_strand_id
1 'polypeptide(L)'
;MARPKPLQCPFCDNYLRAPVDINFKEMELTGGICTCGAIYVYDRTGRNQGAMFMDALAFACKGDIDKSLSLDPGDYESVDYDYDMQANTIGRTSKAGKLVFVKLKKTIKE
;
A
#
# COMPACT_ATOMS: atom_id res chain seq x y z
N MET A 1 5.20 -2.46 -24.60
CA MET A 1 5.18 -1.64 -23.38
C MET A 1 3.76 -1.69 -22.82
N ALA A 2 3.57 -2.07 -21.55
CA ALA A 2 2.22 -2.16 -20.98
C ALA A 2 1.60 -0.75 -20.91
N ARG A 3 0.34 -0.60 -21.35
CA ARG A 3 -0.37 0.69 -21.26
C ARG A 3 -0.58 1.07 -19.79
N PRO A 4 -0.45 2.37 -19.43
CA PRO A 4 -0.78 2.83 -18.09
C PRO A 4 -2.25 2.51 -17.80
N LYS A 5 -2.51 1.99 -16.60
CA LYS A 5 -3.85 1.61 -16.13
C LYS A 5 -4.28 2.55 -15.02
N PRO A 6 -5.59 2.83 -14.88
CA PRO A 6 -6.10 3.57 -13.73
C PRO A 6 -5.73 2.86 -12.42
N LEU A 7 -5.61 3.63 -11.35
CA LEU A 7 -5.32 3.08 -10.02
C LEU A 7 -6.48 2.19 -9.55
N GLN A 8 -6.24 0.89 -9.47
CA GLN A 8 -7.18 -0.13 -9.00
C GLN A 8 -6.54 -0.97 -7.90
N CYS A 9 -7.37 -1.46 -6.99
CA CYS A 9 -6.93 -2.36 -5.93
C CYS A 9 -6.61 -3.75 -6.51
N PRO A 10 -5.40 -4.30 -6.31
CA PRO A 10 -5.02 -5.61 -6.85
C PRO A 10 -5.78 -6.79 -6.21
N PHE A 11 -6.50 -6.55 -5.10
CA PHE A 11 -7.21 -7.60 -4.36
C PHE A 11 -8.72 -7.64 -4.62
N CYS A 12 -9.29 -6.60 -5.24
CA CYS A 12 -10.74 -6.52 -5.46
C CYS A 12 -11.15 -5.67 -6.68
N ASP A 13 -10.18 -5.18 -7.46
CA ASP A 13 -10.35 -4.40 -8.69
C ASP A 13 -11.09 -3.06 -8.56
N ASN A 14 -11.47 -2.65 -7.34
CA ASN A 14 -12.07 -1.34 -7.10
C ASN A 14 -11.13 -0.20 -7.49
N TYR A 15 -11.70 0.84 -8.11
CA TYR A 15 -11.02 2.09 -8.37
C TYR A 15 -10.68 2.81 -7.06
N LEU A 16 -9.43 3.27 -6.94
CA LEU A 16 -8.95 3.98 -5.77
C LEU A 16 -8.73 5.45 -6.08
N ARG A 17 -8.82 6.25 -5.02
CA ARG A 17 -8.42 7.66 -5.08
C ARG A 17 -6.89 7.74 -5.04
N ALA A 18 -6.37 8.83 -5.59
CA ALA A 18 -4.96 9.15 -5.47
C ALA A 18 -4.52 9.10 -3.98
N PRO A 19 -3.29 8.63 -3.69
CA PRO A 19 -2.73 8.65 -2.35
C PRO A 19 -2.76 10.07 -1.75
N VAL A 20 -3.15 10.17 -0.49
CA VAL A 20 -3.19 11.44 0.26
C VAL A 20 -2.29 11.34 1.48
N ASP A 21 -1.83 12.48 1.99
CA ASP A 21 -1.06 12.51 3.22
C ASP A 21 -1.97 12.16 4.41
N ILE A 22 -1.59 11.13 5.16
CA ILE A 22 -2.31 10.56 6.29
C ILE A 22 -1.43 10.72 7.52
N ASN A 23 -1.96 11.42 8.51
CA ASN A 23 -1.38 11.50 9.85
C ASN A 23 -2.24 10.63 10.78
N PHE A 24 -1.67 9.55 11.29
CA PHE A 24 -2.37 8.62 12.16
C PHE A 24 -1.47 8.16 13.31
N LYS A 25 -1.83 8.53 14.54
CA LYS A 25 -0.97 8.39 15.72
C LYS A 25 0.40 9.04 15.46
N GLU A 26 1.48 8.27 15.53
CA GLU A 26 2.87 8.70 15.32
C GLU A 26 3.35 8.41 13.89
N MET A 27 2.47 7.95 13.00
CA MET A 27 2.79 7.64 11.61
C MET A 27 2.39 8.78 10.67
N GLU A 28 3.31 9.12 9.77
CA GLU A 28 3.12 10.04 8.66
C GLU A 28 3.38 9.29 7.35
N LEU A 29 2.34 9.06 6.56
CA LEU A 29 2.44 8.31 5.31
C LEU A 29 1.57 8.91 4.21
N THR A 30 1.98 8.79 2.95
CA THR A 30 1.11 9.14 1.82
C THR A 30 0.44 7.86 1.33
N GLY A 31 -0.89 7.73 1.42
CA GLY A 31 -1.55 6.45 1.14
C GLY A 31 -3.07 6.51 1.13
N GLY A 32 -3.69 5.35 1.36
CA GLY A 32 -5.13 5.21 1.52
C GLY A 32 -5.59 3.79 1.88
N ILE A 33 -6.91 3.67 2.07
CA ILE A 33 -7.57 2.42 2.44
C ILE A 33 -8.61 2.08 1.38
N CYS A 34 -8.54 0.89 0.82
CA CYS A 34 -9.57 0.32 -0.02
C CYS A 34 -10.73 -0.20 0.83
N THR A 35 -11.96 -0.17 0.30
CA THR A 35 -13.15 -0.72 0.94
C THR A 35 -13.06 -2.22 1.24
N CYS A 36 -12.17 -2.96 0.55
CA CYS A 36 -11.90 -4.37 0.85
C CYS A 36 -10.94 -4.59 2.03
N GLY A 37 -10.48 -3.52 2.67
CA GLY A 37 -9.54 -3.54 3.80
C GLY A 37 -8.06 -3.54 3.39
N ALA A 38 -7.74 -3.45 2.10
CA ALA A 38 -6.36 -3.29 1.65
C ALA A 38 -5.85 -1.87 1.91
N ILE A 39 -4.62 -1.77 2.39
CA ILE A 39 -3.87 -0.53 2.57
C ILE A 39 -2.96 -0.34 1.36
N TYR A 40 -2.82 0.91 0.90
CA TYR A 40 -1.81 1.27 -0.10
C TYR A 40 -1.01 2.48 0.36
N VAL A 41 0.31 2.41 0.19
CA VAL A 41 1.27 3.46 0.59
C VAL A 41 2.14 3.84 -0.59
N TYR A 42 2.35 5.14 -0.76
CA TYR A 42 3.08 5.75 -1.87
C TYR A 42 4.44 6.28 -1.42
N ASP A 43 5.49 5.74 -2.03
CA ASP A 43 6.85 6.25 -1.93
C ASP A 43 7.16 7.17 -3.11
N ARG A 44 7.23 8.48 -2.84
CA ARG A 44 7.64 9.51 -3.81
C ARG A 44 9.07 9.31 -4.32
N THR A 45 9.95 8.74 -3.49
CA THR A 45 11.39 8.58 -3.81
C THR A 45 11.70 7.29 -4.55
N GLY A 46 10.83 6.28 -4.41
CA GLY A 46 11.04 4.93 -4.90
C GLY A 46 12.24 4.20 -4.29
N ARG A 47 12.85 4.76 -3.23
CA ARG A 47 14.07 4.25 -2.58
C ARG A 47 13.82 3.71 -1.17
N ASN A 48 12.63 3.94 -0.62
CA ASN A 48 12.26 3.64 0.76
C ASN A 48 11.19 2.52 0.83
N GLN A 49 11.13 1.64 -0.17
CA GLN A 49 10.11 0.59 -0.27
C GLN A 49 10.03 -0.28 1.00
N GLY A 50 11.18 -0.62 1.61
CA GLY A 50 11.22 -1.42 2.83
C GLY A 50 10.58 -0.71 4.03
N ALA A 51 10.90 0.57 4.25
CA ALA A 51 10.30 1.36 5.34
C ALA A 51 8.80 1.55 5.12
N MET A 52 8.40 1.91 3.89
CA MET A 52 6.99 2.12 3.52
C MET A 52 6.16 0.85 3.64
N PHE A 53 6.77 -0.32 3.39
CA PHE A 53 6.12 -1.60 3.60
C PHE A 53 5.84 -1.88 5.08
N MET A 54 6.80 -1.56 5.97
CA MET A 54 6.59 -1.67 7.41
C MET A 54 5.53 -0.69 7.91
N ASP A 55 5.53 0.55 7.42
CA ASP A 55 4.49 1.54 7.73
C ASP A 55 3.11 1.06 7.25
N ALA A 56 3.04 0.43 6.07
CA ALA A 56 1.80 -0.16 5.56
C ALA A 56 1.27 -1.30 6.45
N LEU A 57 2.16 -2.18 6.95
CA LEU A 57 1.80 -3.24 7.89
C LEU A 57 1.34 -2.69 9.24
N ALA A 58 2.08 -1.72 9.79
CA ALA A 58 1.72 -1.05 11.03
C ALA A 58 0.35 -0.37 10.90
N PHE A 59 0.10 0.32 9.78
CA PHE A 59 -1.18 0.94 9.50
C PHE A 59 -2.31 -0.07 9.29
N ALA A 60 -2.06 -1.20 8.62
CA ALA A 60 -3.01 -2.30 8.51
C ALA A 60 -3.37 -2.91 9.88
N CYS A 61 -2.41 -2.92 10.81
CA CYS A 61 -2.60 -3.26 12.22
C CYS A 61 -3.16 -2.11 13.07
N LYS A 62 -3.69 -1.02 12.47
CA LYS A 62 -4.25 0.15 13.17
C LYS A 62 -3.22 0.87 14.06
N GLY A 63 -1.97 0.92 13.61
CA GLY A 63 -0.84 1.52 14.32
C GLY A 63 -0.45 0.74 15.57
N ASP A 64 -0.60 -0.58 15.54
CA ASP A 64 -0.05 -1.50 16.53
C ASP A 64 1.24 -2.09 15.95
N ILE A 65 2.37 -1.51 16.34
CA ILE A 65 3.68 -1.82 15.78
C ILE A 65 4.10 -3.23 16.22
N ASP A 66 3.93 -3.58 17.50
CA ASP A 66 4.27 -4.91 18.01
C ASP A 66 3.53 -6.00 17.26
N LYS A 67 2.22 -5.80 17.03
CA LYS A 67 1.43 -6.73 16.22
C LYS A 67 1.95 -6.81 14.79
N SER A 68 2.29 -5.69 14.16
CA SER A 68 2.80 -5.69 12.78
C SER A 68 4.13 -6.45 12.64
N LEU A 69 5.00 -6.38 13.65
CA LEU A 69 6.27 -7.10 13.70
C LEU A 69 6.11 -8.59 13.99
N SER A 70 4.98 -8.98 14.60
CA SER A 70 4.63 -10.38 14.87
C SER A 70 3.99 -11.11 13.68
N LEU A 71 3.71 -10.41 12.57
CA LEU A 71 3.08 -11.01 11.40
C LEU A 71 4.07 -11.88 10.62
N ASP A 72 3.66 -13.09 10.29
CA ASP A 72 4.40 -13.93 9.36
C ASP A 72 4.05 -13.55 7.91
N PRO A 73 4.93 -13.85 6.92
CA PRO A 73 4.61 -13.68 5.49
C PRO A 73 3.34 -14.42 5.04
N GLY A 74 2.88 -15.40 5.82
CA GLY A 74 1.61 -16.09 5.63
C GLY A 74 0.38 -15.28 6.00
N ASP A 75 0.50 -14.28 6.88
CA ASP A 75 -0.63 -13.52 7.46
C ASP A 75 -1.08 -12.33 6.62
N TYR A 76 -0.35 -11.99 5.56
CA TYR A 76 -0.69 -10.88 4.67
C TYR A 76 -0.40 -11.22 3.21
N GLU A 77 -0.93 -10.39 2.33
CA GLU A 77 -0.62 -10.35 0.91
C GLU A 77 -0.09 -8.96 0.57
N SER A 78 0.92 -8.89 -0.30
CA SER A 78 1.48 -7.62 -0.74
C SER A 78 1.76 -7.60 -2.24
N VAL A 79 1.61 -6.42 -2.85
CA VAL A 79 1.84 -6.18 -4.27
C VAL A 79 2.41 -4.77 -4.44
N ASP A 80 3.45 -4.60 -5.25
CA ASP A 80 3.96 -3.27 -5.59
C ASP A 80 3.75 -2.92 -7.08
N TYR A 81 3.53 -1.63 -7.34
CA TYR A 81 3.44 -1.07 -8.69
C TYR A 81 4.30 0.18 -8.83
N ASP A 82 4.78 0.40 -10.05
CA ASP A 82 5.21 1.73 -10.49
C ASP A 82 3.97 2.62 -10.62
N TYR A 83 3.98 3.78 -9.97
CA TYR A 83 2.84 4.69 -9.90
C TYR A 83 3.22 6.12 -10.28
N ASP A 84 2.40 6.71 -11.16
CA ASP A 84 2.47 8.10 -11.59
C ASP A 84 1.40 8.90 -10.84
N MET A 85 1.84 9.78 -9.93
CA MET A 85 0.96 10.60 -9.11
C MET A 85 0.22 11.69 -9.92
N GLN A 86 0.83 12.22 -10.99
CA GLN A 86 0.21 13.28 -11.78
C GLN A 86 -0.96 12.75 -12.61
N ALA A 87 -0.79 11.54 -13.18
CA ALA A 87 -1.82 10.88 -13.96
C ALA A 87 -2.77 10.00 -13.14
N ASN A 88 -2.44 9.70 -11.88
CA ASN A 88 -3.11 8.70 -11.04
C ASN A 88 -3.24 7.32 -11.74
N THR A 89 -2.12 6.86 -12.30
CA THR A 89 -2.04 5.61 -13.05
C THR A 89 -0.91 4.71 -12.59
N ILE A 90 -1.13 3.40 -12.67
CA ILE A 90 -0.11 2.36 -12.47
C ILE A 90 0.49 1.94 -13.83
N GLY A 91 1.80 1.75 -13.90
CA GLY A 91 2.50 1.31 -15.10
C GLY A 91 3.99 1.62 -15.08
N ARG A 92 4.78 0.85 -15.85
CA ARG A 92 6.24 1.03 -15.93
C ARG A 92 6.58 2.39 -16.53
N THR A 93 7.13 3.29 -15.72
CA THR A 93 7.71 4.56 -16.16
C THR A 93 9.04 4.80 -15.44
N SER A 94 10.00 5.40 -16.13
CA SER A 94 11.37 5.62 -15.64
C SER A 94 11.47 6.67 -14.52
N LYS A 95 10.37 7.35 -14.20
CA LYS A 95 10.27 8.38 -13.15
C LYS A 95 9.10 8.14 -12.18
N ALA A 96 8.55 6.93 -12.13
CA ALA A 96 7.45 6.61 -11.22
C ALA A 96 7.95 6.48 -9.79
N GLY A 97 7.13 6.93 -8.84
CA GLY A 97 7.27 6.47 -7.46
C GLY A 97 6.72 5.06 -7.32
N LYS A 98 6.81 4.50 -6.11
CA LYS A 98 6.36 3.14 -5.84
C LYS A 98 5.09 3.15 -5.02
N LEU A 99 4.12 2.33 -5.40
CA LEU A 99 2.90 2.12 -4.63
C LEU A 99 2.91 0.69 -4.09
N VAL A 100 2.89 0.54 -2.77
CA VAL A 100 2.90 -0.75 -2.08
C VAL A 100 1.53 -1.01 -1.51
N PHE A 101 0.95 -2.14 -1.87
CA PHE A 101 -0.32 -2.63 -1.36
C PHE A 101 -0.07 -3.71 -0.31
N VAL A 102 -0.83 -3.65 0.78
CA VAL A 102 -0.82 -4.66 1.85
C VAL A 102 -2.25 -4.98 2.23
N LYS A 103 -2.56 -6.27 2.39
CA LYS A 103 -3.85 -6.73 2.93
C LYS A 103 -3.61 -7.86 3.92
N LEU A 104 -4.11 -7.68 5.15
CA LEU A 104 -4.09 -8.76 6.13
C LEU A 104 -5.06 -9.86 5.70
N LYS A 105 -4.62 -11.10 5.78
CA LYS A 105 -5.50 -12.25 5.65
C LYS A 105 -6.36 -12.31 6.91
N LYS A 106 -7.63 -12.64 6.77
CA LYS A 106 -8.45 -12.99 7.93
C LYS A 106 -7.91 -14.31 8.46
N THR A 107 -7.06 -14.27 9.47
CA THR A 107 -6.76 -15.47 10.25
C THR A 107 -8.05 -15.81 10.99
N ILE A 108 -8.78 -16.83 10.50
CA ILE A 108 -9.76 -17.52 11.33
C ILE A 108 -8.91 -18.29 12.35
N LYS A 109 -8.48 -17.63 13.42
CA LYS A 109 -7.95 -18.34 14.58
C LYS A 109 -9.18 -18.81 15.35
N GLU A 110 -9.52 -20.08 15.16
CA GLU A 110 -10.46 -20.84 16.00
C GLU A 110 -10.02 -20.83 17.47
#